data_AF-A0A2H0DCN5-F1
#
_entry.id   AF-A0A2H0DCN5-F1
#
_cell.length_a   1.000
_cell.length_b   1.000
_cell.length_c   1.000
_cell.angle_alpha   90.00
_cell.angle_beta   90.00
_cell.angle_gamma   90.00
#
_symmetry.space_group_name_H-M   'P 1'
#
loop_
_entity.id
_entity.type
_entity.pdbx_description
1 polymer ?
#
loop_
_entity_poly.entity_id
_entity_poly.type
_entity_poly.pdbx_seq_one_letter_code
_entity_poly.pdbx_strand_id
1 'polypeptide(L)'
;MQLQQTINEIESLNSKMLELAKAKEWDDANSLAQKRQQLLQDLFKNNHKNSENQQKIQQVSDQIFKTDALIQQFAKESKSNSMAQFIQLKLQKKASSAYQEVANK
;
A
#
# COMPACT_ATOMS: atom_id res chain seq x y z
N MET A 1 10.14 18.63 0.67
CA MET A 1 10.63 17.32 1.17
C MET A 1 10.34 16.30 0.10
N GLN A 2 11.42 15.80 -0.51
CA GLN A 2 11.47 15.31 -1.89
C GLN A 2 11.02 13.85 -1.94
N LEU A 3 10.18 13.52 -2.93
CA LEU A 3 9.69 12.18 -3.32
C LEU A 3 10.35 10.96 -2.65
N GLN A 4 11.68 10.86 -2.70
CA GLN A 4 12.46 9.78 -2.11
C GLN A 4 12.17 9.55 -0.61
N GLN A 5 11.97 10.60 0.18
CA GLN A 5 11.66 10.45 1.61
C GLN A 5 10.31 9.77 1.82
N THR A 6 9.29 10.17 1.05
CA THR A 6 7.96 9.56 1.07
C THR A 6 8.00 8.11 0.58
N ILE A 7 8.81 7.82 -0.45
CA ILE A 7 9.03 6.46 -0.94
C ILE A 7 9.65 5.59 0.15
N ASN A 8 10.73 6.04 0.79
CA ASN A 8 11.39 5.30 1.86
C ASN A 8 10.45 5.04 3.05
N GLU A 9 9.59 6.01 3.38
CA GLU A 9 8.60 5.82 4.43
C GLU A 9 7.56 4.77 4.04
N ILE A 10 7.09 4.76 2.79
CA ILE A 10 6.17 3.72 2.28
C ILE A 10 6.82 2.33 2.32
N GLU A 11 8.09 2.21 1.94
CA GLU A 11 8.83 0.93 1.98
C GLU A 11 9.02 0.42 3.41
N SER A 12 9.31 1.32 4.35
CA SER A 12 9.39 1.01 5.78
C SER A 12 8.04 0.52 6.32
N LEU A 13 6.95 1.21 5.96
CA LEU A 13 5.59 0.80 6.33
C LEU A 13 5.23 -0.57 5.75
N ASN A 14 5.60 -0.86 4.49
CA ASN A 14 5.36 -2.17 3.87
C ASN A 14 6.03 -3.30 4.66
N SER A 15 7.30 -3.10 5.04
CA SER A 15 8.07 -4.09 5.80
C SER A 15 7.43 -4.34 7.16
N LYS A 16 7.09 -3.28 7.89
CA LYS A 16 6.45 -3.38 9.22
C LYS A 16 5.06 -4.01 9.15
N MET A 17 4.27 -3.69 8.12
CA MET A 17 2.96 -4.33 7.90
C MET A 17 3.08 -5.84 7.67
N LEU A 18 4.12 -6.30 6.96
CA LEU A 18 4.36 -7.73 6.77
C LEU A 18 4.72 -8.43 8.07
N GLU A 19 5.55 -7.81 8.91
CA GLU A 19 5.89 -8.35 10.23
C GLU A 19 4.66 -8.48 11.13
N LEU A 20 3.83 -7.43 11.20
CA LEU A 20 2.59 -7.44 11.96
C LEU A 20 1.59 -8.48 11.42
N ALA A 21 1.48 -8.61 10.10
CA ALA A 21 0.63 -9.63 9.47
C ALA A 21 1.10 -11.06 9.80
N LYS A 22 2.41 -11.31 9.80
CA LYS A 22 2.98 -12.60 10.23
C LYS A 22 2.70 -12.88 11.71
N ALA A 23 2.78 -11.84 12.55
CA ALA A 23 2.44 -11.91 13.96
C ALA A 23 0.93 -11.96 14.24
N LYS A 24 0.08 -11.82 13.21
CA LYS A 24 -1.39 -11.74 13.30
C LYS A 24 -1.91 -10.50 14.07
N GLU A 25 -1.08 -9.46 14.17
CA GLU A 25 -1.42 -8.15 14.74
C GLU A 25 -2.18 -7.31 13.69
N TRP A 26 -3.41 -7.73 13.39
CA TRP A 26 -4.16 -7.21 12.23
C TRP A 26 -4.61 -5.75 12.38
N ASP A 27 -4.93 -5.32 13.60
CA ASP A 27 -5.39 -3.95 13.84
C ASP A 27 -4.25 -2.94 13.64
N ASP A 28 -3.05 -3.27 14.12
CA ASP A 28 -1.85 -2.48 13.89
C ASP A 28 -1.45 -2.49 12.41
N ALA A 29 -1.49 -3.65 11.76
CA ALA A 29 -1.24 -3.76 10.31
C ALA A 29 -2.23 -2.89 9.50
N ASN A 30 -3.49 -2.81 9.93
CA ASN A 30 -4.52 -1.99 9.30
C ASN A 30 -4.29 -0.49 9.52
N SER A 31 -3.89 -0.07 10.73
CA SER A 31 -3.51 1.32 11.02
C SER A 31 -2.35 1.79 10.13
N LEU A 32 -1.32 0.96 9.97
CA LEU A 32 -0.21 1.26 9.07
C LEU A 32 -0.64 1.29 7.60
N ALA A 33 -1.59 0.44 7.18
CA ALA A 33 -2.14 0.46 5.83
C ALA A 33 -2.85 1.78 5.50
N GLN A 34 -3.56 2.36 6.46
CA GLN A 34 -4.20 3.67 6.32
C GLN A 34 -3.15 4.78 6.18
N LYS A 35 -2.12 4.78 7.04
CA LYS A 35 -1.02 5.76 6.94
C LYS A 35 -0.31 5.68 5.59
N ARG A 36 0.02 4.46 5.14
CA ARG A 36 0.65 4.22 3.82
C ARG A 36 -0.20 4.76 2.68
N GLN A 37 -1.52 4.60 2.75
CA GLN A 37 -2.43 5.13 1.74
C GLN A 37 -2.37 6.66 1.65
N GLN A 38 -2.36 7.35 2.79
CA GLN A 38 -2.27 8.81 2.82
C GLN A 38 -0.98 9.28 2.11
N LEU A 39 0.15 8.65 2.43
CA LEU A 39 1.44 8.95 1.80
C LEU A 39 1.41 8.72 0.28
N LEU A 40 0.77 7.65 -0.19
CA LEU A 40 0.60 7.41 -1.63
C LEU A 40 -0.22 8.50 -2.31
N GLN A 41 -1.34 8.91 -1.72
CA GLN A 41 -2.17 9.96 -2.28
C GLN A 41 -1.40 11.29 -2.40
N ASP A 42 -0.60 11.61 -1.38
CA ASP A 42 0.27 12.80 -1.40
C ASP A 42 1.39 12.66 -2.42
N LEU A 43 1.97 11.47 -2.57
CA LEU A 43 2.99 11.16 -3.57
C LEU A 43 2.45 11.41 -5.00
N PHE A 44 1.27 10.88 -5.32
CA PHE A 44 0.62 11.06 -6.61
C PHE A 44 0.23 12.51 -6.88
N LYS A 45 -0.46 13.16 -5.94
CA LYS A 45 -0.89 14.56 -6.10
C LYS A 45 0.28 15.49 -6.41
N ASN A 46 1.42 15.30 -5.75
CA ASN A 46 2.55 16.22 -5.85
C ASN A 46 3.55 15.88 -6.98
N ASN A 47 3.53 14.68 -7.55
CA ASN A 47 4.61 14.22 -8.45
C ASN A 47 4.14 13.63 -9.80
N HIS A 48 2.84 13.55 -10.07
CA HIS A 48 2.28 12.94 -11.29
C HIS A 48 2.72 13.59 -12.62
N LYS A 49 3.29 14.81 -12.62
CA LYS A 49 3.66 15.53 -13.85
C LYS A 49 5.10 15.30 -14.33
N ASN A 50 5.95 14.64 -13.53
CA ASN A 50 7.34 14.35 -13.89
C ASN A 50 7.48 12.86 -14.25
N SER A 51 7.95 12.57 -15.48
CA SER A 51 8.09 11.20 -16.01
C SER A 51 9.10 10.34 -15.24
N GLU A 52 10.17 10.92 -14.71
CA GLU A 52 11.14 10.20 -13.86
C GLU A 52 10.49 9.82 -12.52
N ASN A 53 9.66 10.71 -11.98
CA ASN A 53 8.92 10.44 -10.75
C ASN A 53 7.83 9.39 -10.98
N GLN A 54 7.21 9.34 -12.16
CA GLN A 54 6.22 8.31 -12.50
C GLN A 54 6.82 6.90 -12.44
N GLN A 55 8.04 6.70 -12.94
CA GLN A 55 8.71 5.39 -12.85
C GLN A 55 8.95 4.96 -11.40
N LYS A 56 9.39 5.89 -10.55
CA LYS A 56 9.60 5.63 -9.11
C LYS A 56 8.28 5.32 -8.40
N ILE A 57 7.22 6.07 -8.72
CA ILE A 57 5.87 5.85 -8.18
C ILE A 57 5.30 4.49 -8.62
N GLN A 58 5.56 4.08 -9.87
CA GLN A 58 5.19 2.76 -10.38
C GLN A 58 5.86 1.64 -9.58
N GLN A 59 7.19 1.71 -9.41
CA GLN A 59 7.95 0.70 -8.67
C GLN A 59 7.43 0.53 -7.24
N VAL A 60 7.13 1.64 -6.56
CA VAL A 60 6.56 1.62 -5.22
C VAL A 60 5.15 1.02 -5.21
N SER A 61 4.34 1.34 -6.22
CA SER A 61 3.00 0.76 -6.37
C SER A 61 3.06 -0.76 -6.55
N ASP A 62 3.99 -1.26 -7.36
CA ASP A 62 4.20 -2.70 -7.58
C ASP A 62 4.65 -3.42 -6.29
N GLN A 63 5.56 -2.82 -5.52
CA GLN A 63 5.97 -3.34 -4.23
C GLN A 63 4.81 -3.39 -3.23
N ILE A 64 3.95 -2.37 -3.23
CA ILE A 64 2.73 -2.35 -2.41
C ILE A 64 1.81 -3.48 -2.81
N PHE A 65 1.58 -3.70 -4.11
CA PHE A 65 0.75 -4.80 -4.59
C PHE A 65 1.27 -6.18 -4.14
N LYS A 66 2.59 -6.39 -4.22
CA LYS A 66 3.22 -7.64 -3.76
C LYS A 66 3.07 -7.83 -2.25
N THR A 67 3.40 -6.79 -1.48
CA THR A 67 3.22 -6.77 -0.02
C THR A 67 1.78 -7.08 0.36
N ASP A 68 0.85 -6.48 -0.38
CA ASP A 68 -0.56 -6.63 -0.19
C ASP A 68 -1.07 -8.04 -0.46
N ALA A 69 -0.54 -8.72 -1.48
CA ALA A 69 -0.83 -10.12 -1.76
C ALA A 69 -0.30 -11.04 -0.66
N LEU A 70 0.91 -10.79 -0.15
CA LEU A 70 1.50 -11.57 0.94
C LEU A 70 0.72 -11.42 2.25
N ILE A 71 0.33 -10.21 2.62
CA ILE A 71 -0.52 -9.97 3.80
C ILE A 71 -1.85 -10.70 3.66
N GLN A 72 -2.45 -10.70 2.46
CA GLN A 72 -3.68 -11.47 2.20
C GLN A 72 -3.45 -12.97 2.32
N GLN A 73 -2.29 -13.49 1.95
CA GLN A 73 -1.96 -14.90 2.13
C GLN A 73 -1.87 -15.26 3.62
N PHE A 74 -1.11 -14.51 4.42
CA PHE A 74 -1.03 -14.71 5.87
C PHE A 74 -2.40 -14.61 6.54
N ALA A 75 -3.22 -13.68 6.05
CA ALA A 75 -4.53 -13.49 6.60
C ALA A 75 -5.53 -14.57 6.15
N LYS A 76 -5.38 -15.19 4.96
CA LYS A 76 -6.17 -16.37 4.56
C LYS A 76 -5.84 -17.61 5.40
N GLU A 77 -4.60 -17.71 5.85
CA GLU A 77 -4.15 -18.72 6.81
C GLU A 77 -4.68 -18.45 8.24
N SER A 78 -5.24 -17.25 8.49
CA SER A 78 -5.79 -16.80 9.77
C SER A 78 -7.33 -16.73 9.71
N LYS A 79 -8.04 -17.51 10.52
CA LYS A 79 -9.52 -17.48 10.62
C LYS A 79 -10.06 -16.24 11.38
N SER A 80 -9.56 -15.03 11.12
CA SER A 80 -9.91 -13.81 11.88
C SER A 80 -10.92 -12.92 11.15
N ASN A 81 -11.88 -12.31 11.86
CA ASN A 81 -12.87 -11.36 11.31
C ASN A 81 -12.28 -9.97 10.97
N SER A 82 -11.17 -9.55 11.60
CA SER A 82 -10.45 -8.31 11.25
C SER A 82 -9.87 -8.35 9.82
N MET A 83 -9.73 -9.55 9.24
CA MET A 83 -9.38 -9.80 7.84
C MET A 83 -10.41 -9.25 6.84
N ALA A 84 -11.70 -9.34 7.17
CA ALA A 84 -12.77 -8.92 6.27
C ALA A 84 -12.71 -7.40 6.04
N GLN A 85 -12.44 -6.62 7.08
CA GLN A 85 -12.30 -5.16 7.00
C GLN A 85 -11.03 -4.76 6.22
N PHE A 86 -9.91 -5.47 6.41
CA PHE A 86 -8.67 -5.23 5.65
C PHE A 86 -8.83 -5.51 4.14
N ILE A 87 -9.50 -6.60 3.76
CA ILE A 87 -9.78 -6.91 2.35
C ILE A 87 -10.77 -5.91 1.73
N GLN A 88 -11.79 -5.49 2.47
CA GLN A 88 -12.81 -4.55 1.97
C GLN A 88 -12.22 -3.17 1.68
N LEU A 89 -11.29 -2.68 2.52
CA LEU A 89 -10.52 -1.45 2.27
C LEU A 89 -9.64 -1.53 1.02
N LYS A 90 -9.16 -2.71 0.60
CA LYS A 90 -8.39 -2.86 -0.65
C LYS A 90 -9.26 -2.93 -1.90
N LEU A 91 -10.41 -3.58 -1.84
CA LEU A 91 -11.30 -3.71 -2.99
C LEU A 91 -11.93 -2.37 -3.40
N GLN A 92 -12.24 -1.50 -2.44
CA GLN A 92 -12.65 -0.11 -2.75
C GLN A 92 -11.52 0.72 -3.38
N LYS A 93 -10.23 0.36 -3.19
CA LYS A 93 -9.08 1.18 -3.60
C LYS A 93 -8.48 0.82 -4.96
N LYS A 94 -8.68 -0.40 -5.47
CA LYS A 94 -8.52 -0.69 -6.91
C LYS A 94 -9.42 0.19 -7.79
N ALA A 95 -10.49 0.74 -7.21
CA ALA A 95 -11.41 1.67 -7.87
C ALA A 95 -11.00 3.16 -7.72
N SER A 96 -9.96 3.49 -6.95
CA SER A 96 -9.51 4.88 -6.83
C SER A 96 -8.62 5.24 -8.02
N SER A 97 -8.91 6.38 -8.64
CA SER A 97 -8.30 6.88 -9.89
C SER A 97 -6.76 6.84 -9.92
N ALA A 98 -6.10 7.02 -8.77
CA ALA A 98 -4.64 6.98 -8.65
C ALA A 98 -4.02 5.61 -9.01
N TYR A 99 -4.73 4.49 -8.77
CA TYR A 99 -4.28 3.17 -9.19
C TYR A 99 -4.68 2.83 -10.63
N GLN A 100 -5.81 3.38 -11.10
CA GLN A 100 -6.30 3.16 -12.47
C GLN A 100 -5.49 3.90 -13.53
N GLU A 101 -4.98 5.11 -13.23
CA GLU A 101 -4.10 5.86 -14.14
C GLU A 101 -2.76 5.17 -14.39
N VAL A 102 -2.30 4.38 -13.43
CA VAL A 102 -1.03 3.64 -13.45
C VAL A 102 -1.18 2.31 -14.20
N ALA A 103 -2.36 1.68 -14.15
CA ALA A 103 -2.62 0.38 -14.77
C ALA A 103 -3.12 0.45 -16.23
N ASN A 104 -3.56 1.62 -16.71
CA ASN A 104 -4.19 1.80 -18.03
C ASN A 104 -3.32 2.54 -19.08
N LYS A 105 -1.99 2.40 -19.02
CA LYS A 105 -1.10 2.77 -20.13
C LYS A 105 -0.27 1.58 -20.56
#